data_AF-A0A699TE72-F1
#
_entry.id   AF-A0A699TE72-F1
#
_cell.length_a   1.000
_cell.length_b   1.000
_cell.length_c   1.000
_cell.angle_alpha   90.00
_cell.angle_beta   90.00
_cell.angle_gamma   90.00
#
_symmetry.space_group_name_H-M   'P 1'
#
loop_
_entity.id
_entity.type
_entity.pdbx_description
1 polymer ?
#
loop_
_entity_poly.entity_id
_entity_poly.type
_entity_poly.pdbx_seq_one_letter_code
_entity_poly.pdbx_strand_id
1 'polypeptide(L)' 'MPPKAMSEARMHKIIRDQVTTSMAEFGANMNCETGGAGVGGAGPATPEITGCTYITFMKCEPHPFKGTKGAIGL' A
#
# COMPACT_ATOMS: atom_id res chain seq x y z
N MET A 1 -2.49 11.71 37.04
CA MET A 1 -2.75 13.04 36.42
C MET A 1 -3.55 12.82 35.15
N PRO A 2 -4.60 13.60 34.88
CA PRO A 2 -5.36 13.48 33.64
C PRO A 2 -4.55 13.96 32.42
N PRO A 3 -4.68 13.32 31.25
CA PRO A 3 -4.03 13.76 30.02
C PRO A 3 -4.51 15.17 29.63
N LYS A 4 -3.56 16.04 29.27
CA LYS A 4 -3.88 17.40 28.84
C LYS A 4 -4.63 17.36 27.50
N ALA A 5 -5.77 18.02 27.42
CA ALA A 5 -6.50 18.17 26.17
C ALA A 5 -5.64 18.90 25.13
N MET A 6 -5.58 18.33 23.94
CA MET A 6 -4.80 18.83 22.81
C MET A 6 -5.65 19.83 22.03
N SER A 7 -5.04 20.89 21.48
CA SER A 7 -5.77 21.76 20.54
C SER A 7 -5.99 21.08 19.20
N GLU A 8 -7.08 21.40 18.52
CA GLU A 8 -7.42 20.89 17.18
C GLU A 8 -6.31 21.18 16.16
N ALA A 9 -5.75 22.38 16.19
CA ALA A 9 -4.61 22.76 15.35
C ALA A 9 -3.39 21.84 15.59
N ARG A 10 -3.17 21.41 16.85
CA ARG A 10 -2.09 20.48 17.17
C ARG A 10 -2.40 19.07 16.67
N MET A 11 -3.65 18.62 16.70
CA MET A 11 -4.05 17.34 16.11
C MET A 11 -3.83 17.34 14.59
N HIS A 12 -4.27 18.39 13.89
CA HIS A 12 -4.10 18.51 12.44
C HIS A 12 -2.62 18.60 12.04
N LYS A 13 -1.79 19.21 12.88
CA LYS A 13 -0.34 19.22 12.69
C LYS A 13 0.24 17.80 12.78
N ILE A 14 -0.11 17.05 13.82
CA ILE A 14 0.38 15.67 14.01
C ILE A 14 0.02 14.80 12.81
N ILE A 15 -1.23 14.88 12.32
CA ILE A 15 -1.69 14.10 11.16
C ILE A 15 -0.85 14.43 9.93
N ARG A 16 -0.65 15.72 9.64
CA ARG A 16 0.16 16.15 8.49
C ARG A 16 1.61 15.70 8.61
N ASP A 17 2.21 15.85 9.78
CA ASP A 17 3.58 15.45 10.04
C ASP A 17 3.74 13.93 9.86
N GLN A 18 2.79 13.13 10.36
CA GLN A 18 2.78 11.67 10.19
C GLN A 18 2.62 11.24 8.73
N VAL A 19 1.67 11.83 8.00
CA VAL A 19 1.46 11.52 6.57
C VAL A 19 2.70 11.89 5.75
N THR A 20 3.29 13.05 6.02
CA THR A 20 4.52 13.50 5.33
C THR A 20 5.69 12.56 5.61
N THR A 21 5.87 12.16 6.87
CA THR A 21 6.93 11.22 7.29
C THR A 21 6.74 9.86 6.64
N SER A 22 5.53 9.31 6.69
CA SER A 22 5.21 8.01 6.07
C SER A 22 5.44 8.01 4.56
N MET A 23 5.12 9.11 3.86
CA MET A 23 5.38 9.23 2.42
C MET A 23 6.88 9.34 2.09
N ALA A 24 7.66 10.03 2.93
CA ALA A 24 9.10 10.09 2.77
C ALA A 24 9.75 8.73 3.02
N GLU A 25 9.32 8.00 4.05
CA GLU A 25 9.75 6.63 4.34
C GLU A 25 9.36 5.67 3.21
N PHE A 26 8.15 5.79 2.65
CA PHE A 26 7.71 5.01 1.49
C PHE A 26 8.59 5.25 0.26
N GLY A 27 8.90 6.52 -0.05
CA GLY A 27 9.80 6.87 -1.15
C GLY A 27 11.24 6.43 -0.92
N ALA A 28 11.72 6.46 0.33
CA ALA A 28 13.04 5.95 0.69
C ALA A 28 13.09 4.41 0.62
N ASN A 29 12.05 3.70 1.07
CA ASN A 29 11.95 2.25 0.93
C ASN A 29 11.90 1.79 -0.54
N MET A 30 11.41 2.64 -1.44
CA MET A 30 11.44 2.41 -2.90
C MET A 30 12.86 2.40 -3.51
N ASN A 31 13.93 2.54 -2.71
CA ASN A 31 15.31 2.50 -3.19
C ASN A 31 15.98 1.11 -3.21
N CYS A 32 15.26 -0.02 -3.26
CA CYS A 32 15.72 -1.21 -3.98
C CYS A 32 14.66 -2.31 -4.13
N GLU A 33 13.96 -2.32 -5.25
CA GLU A 33 13.76 -3.57 -6.01
C GLU A 33 14.17 -3.34 -7.47
N THR A 34 15.43 -2.98 -7.68
CA THR A 34 16.13 -3.10 -8.98
C THR A 34 16.37 -4.57 -9.36
N GLY A 35 15.73 -5.54 -8.70
CA GLY A 35 15.85 -6.97 -8.95
C GLY A 35 14.57 -7.57 -9.52
N GLY A 36 14.16 -7.14 -10.71
CA GLY A 36 12.94 -7.66 -11.34
C GLY A 36 12.73 -7.15 -12.75
N ALA A 37 13.79 -7.14 -13.56
CA ALA A 37 13.68 -6.85 -14.97
C ALA A 37 12.83 -7.92 -15.69
N GLY A 38 11.73 -7.48 -16.29
CA GLY A 38 10.94 -8.21 -17.29
C GLY A 38 9.45 -7.91 -17.12
N VAL A 39 8.74 -7.20 -18.01
CA VAL A 39 8.90 -6.99 -19.45
C VAL A 39 8.06 -5.76 -19.84
N GLY A 40 8.61 -4.89 -20.71
CA GLY A 40 7.84 -3.95 -21.54
C GLY A 40 7.66 -2.54 -20.96
N GLY A 41 8.42 -1.57 -21.48
CA GLY A 41 8.60 -0.24 -20.90
C GLY A 41 7.46 0.77 -21.10
N ALA A 42 7.38 1.70 -20.15
CA ALA A 42 6.95 3.10 -20.33
C ALA A 42 7.11 3.89 -19.02
N GLY A 43 8.20 4.67 -18.89
CA GLY A 43 8.35 5.84 -17.99
C GLY A 43 8.14 5.67 -16.47
N PRO A 44 8.46 6.69 -15.66
CA PRO A 44 8.08 6.74 -14.25
C PRO A 44 6.60 7.16 -14.19
N ALA A 45 5.72 6.30 -14.69
CA ALA A 45 4.33 6.36 -14.25
C ALA A 45 4.36 6.02 -12.76
N THR A 46 3.64 6.80 -11.95
CA THR A 46 3.08 6.32 -10.68
C THR A 46 2.85 4.82 -10.81
N PRO A 47 3.33 3.94 -9.90
CA PRO A 47 2.90 2.56 -9.94
C PRO A 47 1.39 2.63 -9.77
N GLU A 48 0.71 2.58 -10.91
CA GLU A 48 -0.71 2.52 -10.98
C GLU A 48 -0.94 1.23 -10.22
N ILE A 49 -1.54 1.36 -9.04
CA ILE A 49 -2.13 0.25 -8.33
C ILE A 49 -3.36 -0.16 -9.17
N THR A 50 -3.16 -0.37 -10.48
CA THR A 50 -4.02 -1.10 -11.38
C THR A 50 -3.97 -2.49 -10.80
N GLY A 51 -4.81 -2.66 -9.77
CA GLY A 51 -4.81 -3.80 -8.88
C GLY A 51 -4.71 -5.03 -9.75
N CYS A 52 -3.81 -5.95 -9.37
CA CYS A 52 -3.50 -7.14 -10.16
C CYS A 52 -4.79 -7.64 -10.83
N THR A 53 -4.91 -7.43 -12.14
CA THR A 53 -6.14 -7.80 -12.82
C THR A 53 -6.33 -9.30 -12.63
N TYR A 54 -7.58 -9.78 -12.65
CA TYR A 54 -7.85 -11.22 -12.55
C TYR A 54 -6.99 -12.04 -13.53
N ILE A 55 -6.74 -11.50 -14.72
CA ILE A 55 -5.89 -12.10 -15.75
C ILE A 55 -4.42 -12.17 -15.30
N THR A 56 -3.89 -11.10 -14.73
CA THR A 56 -2.52 -11.07 -14.18
C THR A 56 -2.38 -12.01 -12.98
N PHE A 57 -3.39 -12.06 -12.10
CA PHE A 57 -3.41 -12.94 -10.94
C PHE A 57 -3.35 -14.43 -11.34
N MET A 58 -4.11 -14.83 -12.36
CA MET A 58 -4.11 -16.21 -12.85
C MET A 58 -2.79 -16.65 -13.50
N LYS A 59 -2.03 -15.71 -14.08
CA LYS A 59 -0.68 -15.98 -14.61
C LYS A 59 0.36 -16.31 -13.54
N CYS A 60 0.12 -15.94 -12.28
CA CYS A 60 1.02 -16.22 -11.17
C CYS A 60 0.80 -17.62 -10.55
N GLU A 61 0.00 -18.48 -11.19
CA GLU A 61 -0.39 -19.81 -10.68
C GLU A 61 -0.85 -19.75 -9.22
N PRO A 62 -1.94 -19.02 -8.95
CA PRO A 62 -2.36 -18.75 -7.59
C PRO A 62 -2.67 -20.05 -6.87
N HIS A 63 -2.24 -20.13 -5.61
CA HIS A 63 -2.45 -21.33 -4.82
C HIS A 63 -3.96 -21.64 -4.73
N PRO A 64 -4.39 -22.88 -5.01
CA PRO A 64 -5.80 -23.21 -5.00
C PRO A 64 -6.37 -22.95 -3.61
N PHE A 65 -7.32 -22.02 -3.53
CA PHE A 65 -7.95 -21.65 -2.28
C PHE A 65 -8.71 -22.85 -1.71
N LYS A 66 -8.20 -23.40 -0.60
CA LYS A 66 -8.82 -24.53 0.12
C LYS A 66 -9.90 -24.09 1.11
N GLY A 67 -10.66 -23.04 0.80
CA GLY A 67 -11.75 -22.59 1.67
C GLY A 67 -13.07 -23.27 1.34
N THR A 68 -13.85 -23.63 2.37
CA THR A 68 -15.26 -23.99 2.20
C THR A 68 -16.03 -22.78 1.70
N LYS A 69 -16.72 -22.95 0.57
CA LYS A 69 -17.52 -21.92 -0.10
C LYS A 69 -18.47 -21.22 0.89
N GLY A 70 -18.28 -19.91 1.12
CA GLY A 70 -19.32 -19.01 1.64
C GLY A 70 -19.27 -18.63 3.14
N ALA A 71 -18.17 -18.07 3.63
CA ALA A 71 -18.21 -17.27 4.86
C ALA A 71 -18.44 -15.78 4.54
N ILE A 72 -19.65 -15.43 4.11
CA ILE A 72 -20.19 -14.08 4.34
C ILE A 72 -20.97 -14.20 5.65
N GLY A 73 -20.29 -14.00 6.78
CA GLY A 73 -20.93 -13.89 8.08
C GLY A 73 -21.51 -12.48 8.24
N LEU A 74 -22.80 -12.40 8.53
CA LEU A 74 -23.46 -11.21 9.08
C LEU A 74 -22.99 -10.96 10.51
#